data_AF-A0A0D3DIE2-F1
#
_entry.id   AF-A0A0D3DIE2-F1
#
_cell.length_a   1.000
_cell.length_b   1.000
_cell.length_c   1.000
_cell.angle_alpha   90.00
_cell.angle_beta   90.00
_cell.angle_gamma   90.00
#
_symmetry.space_group_name_H-M   'P 1'
#
loop_
_entity.id
_entity.type
_entity.pdbx_description
1 polymer ?
#
loop_
_entity_poly.entity_id
_entity_poly.type
_entity_poly.pdbx_seq_one_letter_code
_entity_poly.pdbx_strand_id
1 'polypeptide(L)'
;MSSSSSDEVDARLDEICDEYVEEIYNDIVETQTIPQRTRQYVERHREGGQDQLWNDYFSEDPTFSTAIFRRRFRMNKNLFLCLVHGLEEYFPFFQQRRDATGRWSLTALQKCTAAIRLLAYGNAADTVDEYLRLAETTALSCLHNFTDGIIQLFGNEYLRRPTPEDLQRLLDIGEKRGFPGMVGSIDCMHWEWKNCPTAWKGQYARGSGKPTIVLEAVASHDLWIWHAFFGPPGTLNDINGLDRSPVFDDILQGRAPRVKYKVNRHTYKLAYYLTDGIYPKWSTFIQSITLPQTPQHDLFAKVQEATRKDVERAFGVLQSRFAIVRNPVKTLNKEKIGKIMRACIILHNMIVEDERDGYSRIDISEFEEGDVMRSSQDELGQCLFSHLTTVFLAEVTASNLKEDKLYLLVGDTSSTALHKQCKETILVNKEGNSWNVSLRFSESGGKYYITRGWRKFCLDNRCEIGDLFAFNVVGDGKTTPLMCVCPERKECSEILSKYLSRTSGESSLGGHS
;
A
#
# COMPACT_ATOMS: atom_id res chain seq x y z
N MET A 1 22.09 12.39 49.35
CA MET A 1 22.10 11.58 48.11
C MET A 1 20.84 11.93 47.35
N SER A 2 20.96 12.88 46.43
CA SER A 2 19.83 13.35 45.60
C SER A 2 20.44 13.98 44.34
N SER A 3 20.53 13.23 43.24
CA SER A 3 20.92 13.75 41.92
C SER A 3 20.34 12.93 40.76
N SER A 4 19.15 12.36 40.93
CA SER A 4 18.49 11.53 39.89
C SER A 4 17.33 12.25 39.19
N SER A 5 17.03 13.49 39.58
CA SER A 5 15.85 14.25 39.10
C SER A 5 16.20 15.37 38.12
N SER A 6 17.47 15.81 38.03
CA SER A 6 17.87 16.85 37.08
C SER A 6 18.02 16.28 35.68
N ASP A 7 18.60 15.08 35.57
CA ASP A 7 19.03 14.52 34.28
C ASP A 7 17.83 14.09 33.40
N GLU A 8 16.70 13.73 34.00
CA GLU A 8 15.47 13.38 33.29
C GLU A 8 14.70 14.63 32.80
N VAL A 9 14.85 15.75 33.52
CA VAL A 9 14.26 17.04 33.16
C VAL A 9 15.10 17.70 32.06
N ASP A 10 16.43 17.61 32.15
CA ASP A 10 17.35 18.10 31.11
C ASP A 10 17.18 17.31 29.81
N ALA A 11 17.04 15.98 29.86
CA ALA A 11 16.77 15.17 28.67
C ALA A 11 15.43 15.54 27.99
N ARG A 12 14.39 15.86 28.79
CA ARG A 12 13.11 16.35 28.24
C ARG A 12 13.19 17.77 27.72
N LEU A 13 14.00 18.63 28.32
CA LEU A 13 14.22 19.99 27.85
C LEU A 13 14.96 19.99 26.51
N ASP A 14 15.94 19.09 26.35
CA ASP A 14 16.68 18.90 25.10
C ASP A 14 15.77 18.35 24.00
N GLU A 15 14.88 17.40 24.31
CA GLU A 15 13.90 16.87 23.35
C GLU A 15 12.89 17.94 22.88
N ILE A 16 12.43 18.81 23.80
CA ILE A 16 11.56 19.95 23.48
C ILE A 16 12.30 21.03 22.69
N CYS A 17 13.56 21.32 23.04
CA CYS A 17 14.41 22.25 22.30
C CYS A 17 14.67 21.75 20.88
N ASP A 18 14.95 20.46 20.71
CA ASP A 18 15.15 19.84 19.40
C ASP A 18 13.85 19.89 18.57
N GLU A 19 12.68 19.59 19.14
CA GLU A 19 11.39 19.76 18.47
C GLU A 19 11.12 21.21 18.05
N TYR A 20 11.42 22.19 18.92
CA TYR A 20 11.20 23.62 18.64
C TYR A 20 12.17 24.17 17.59
N VAL A 21 13.43 23.73 17.61
CA VAL A 21 14.45 24.08 16.63
C VAL A 21 14.12 23.43 15.28
N GLU A 22 13.59 22.21 15.26
CA GLU A 22 13.12 21.51 14.06
C GLU A 22 11.86 22.15 13.47
N GLU A 23 10.92 22.63 14.29
CA GLU A 23 9.73 23.37 13.82
C GLU A 23 10.14 24.71 13.17
N ILE A 24 11.04 25.45 13.82
CA ILE A 24 11.62 26.69 13.30
C ILE A 24 12.44 26.43 12.04
N TYR A 25 13.23 25.36 11.97
CA TYR A 25 14.03 25.01 10.80
C TYR A 25 13.15 24.62 9.60
N ASN A 26 12.08 23.85 9.82
CA ASN A 26 11.14 23.47 8.76
C ASN A 26 10.36 24.68 8.22
N ASP A 27 9.93 25.59 9.09
CA ASP A 27 9.34 26.87 8.68
C ASP A 27 10.35 27.73 7.92
N ILE A 28 11.60 27.81 8.37
CA ILE A 28 12.66 28.58 7.70
C ILE A 28 13.02 27.97 6.34
N VAL A 29 13.10 26.65 6.19
CA VAL A 29 13.44 25.99 4.91
C VAL A 29 12.29 26.08 3.89
N GLU A 30 11.02 25.97 4.33
CA GLU A 30 9.86 26.27 3.47
C GLU A 30 9.83 27.76 3.09
N THR A 31 10.23 28.67 4.00
CA THR A 31 10.28 30.11 3.73
C THR A 31 11.45 30.51 2.82
N GLN A 32 12.62 29.86 2.93
CA GLN A 32 13.84 30.19 2.18
C GLN A 32 13.85 29.64 0.75
N THR A 33 13.08 28.59 0.45
CA THR A 33 13.04 28.00 -0.91
C THR A 33 12.04 28.68 -1.85
N ILE A 34 11.20 29.58 -1.34
CA ILE A 34 10.30 30.42 -2.15
C ILE A 34 10.95 31.81 -2.24
N PRO A 35 11.70 32.15 -3.31
CA PRO A 35 11.96 33.56 -3.56
C PRO A 35 10.61 34.25 -3.58
N GLN A 36 10.44 35.35 -2.82
CA GLN A 36 9.23 36.17 -2.83
C GLN A 36 8.97 36.70 -4.25
N ARG A 37 8.45 35.84 -5.11
CA ARG A 37 7.83 36.21 -6.36
C ARG A 37 6.61 37.01 -5.96
N THR A 38 6.54 38.24 -6.44
CA THR A 38 5.32 39.03 -6.48
C THR A 38 4.19 38.12 -6.96
N ARG A 39 3.33 37.69 -6.03
CA ARG A 39 2.23 36.78 -6.36
C ARG A 39 1.27 37.56 -7.26
N GLN A 40 1.25 37.23 -8.54
CA GLN A 40 0.27 37.78 -9.46
C GLN A 40 -1.11 37.22 -9.09
N TYR A 41 -2.03 38.10 -8.74
CA TYR A 41 -3.42 37.71 -8.51
C TYR A 41 -4.05 37.30 -9.84
N VAL A 42 -4.63 36.09 -9.88
CA VAL A 42 -5.41 35.58 -11.01
C VAL A 42 -6.84 35.40 -10.53
N GLU A 43 -7.77 36.12 -11.15
CA GLU A 43 -9.21 35.98 -10.91
C GLU A 43 -9.69 34.66 -11.50
N ARG A 44 -10.13 33.74 -10.65
CA ARG A 44 -10.46 32.36 -11.02
C ARG A 44 -11.96 32.09 -11.18
N HIS A 45 -12.83 33.08 -10.94
CA HIS A 45 -14.29 32.92 -11.02
C HIS A 45 -14.79 31.73 -10.16
N ARG A 46 -14.41 31.75 -8.89
CA ARG A 46 -14.65 30.67 -7.91
C ARG A 46 -16.13 30.32 -7.71
N GLU A 47 -17.04 31.27 -7.90
CA GLU A 47 -18.49 31.05 -7.85
C GLU A 47 -18.95 30.11 -8.97
N GLY A 48 -18.48 30.32 -10.21
CA GLY A 48 -18.80 29.40 -11.30
C GLY A 48 -18.20 28.01 -11.09
N GLY A 49 -17.05 27.90 -10.42
CA GLY A 49 -16.50 26.61 -10.00
C GLY A 49 -17.40 25.89 -8.98
N GLN A 50 -18.06 26.64 -8.09
CA GLN A 50 -19.04 26.09 -7.14
C GLN A 50 -20.29 25.60 -7.86
N ASP A 51 -20.84 26.40 -8.77
CA ASP A 51 -22.05 26.04 -9.53
C ASP A 51 -21.82 24.80 -10.38
N GLN A 52 -20.66 24.72 -11.04
CA GLN A 52 -20.27 23.53 -11.79
C GLN A 52 -20.13 22.31 -10.89
N LEU A 53 -19.43 22.43 -9.75
CA LEU A 53 -19.31 21.33 -8.79
C LEU A 53 -20.67 20.83 -8.30
N TRP A 54 -21.59 21.75 -8.03
CA TRP A 54 -22.94 21.43 -7.57
C TRP A 54 -23.72 20.66 -8.64
N ASN A 55 -23.77 21.17 -9.87
CA ASN A 55 -24.51 20.53 -10.96
C ASN A 55 -23.91 19.17 -11.36
N ASP A 56 -22.59 18.99 -11.21
CA ASP A 56 -21.94 17.75 -11.61
C ASP A 56 -22.22 16.58 -10.66
N TYR A 57 -22.48 16.84 -9.37
CA TYR A 57 -22.56 15.77 -8.36
C TYR A 57 -23.67 15.93 -7.31
N PHE A 58 -24.10 17.15 -7.01
CA PHE A 58 -24.89 17.43 -5.80
C PHE A 58 -26.33 17.85 -6.06
N SER A 59 -26.66 18.35 -7.26
CA SER A 59 -28.02 18.67 -7.69
C SER A 59 -28.96 17.46 -7.64
N GLU A 60 -30.27 17.74 -7.77
CA GLU A 60 -31.32 16.70 -7.84
C GLU A 60 -31.13 15.79 -9.06
N ASP A 61 -30.71 16.38 -10.19
CA ASP A 61 -30.34 15.68 -11.42
C ASP A 61 -28.87 15.99 -11.75
N PRO A 62 -27.90 15.23 -11.18
CA PRO A 62 -26.48 15.50 -11.36
C PRO A 62 -25.94 14.96 -12.69
N THR A 63 -24.99 15.67 -13.29
CA THR A 63 -24.31 15.22 -14.53
C THR A 63 -23.71 13.82 -14.38
N PHE A 64 -23.12 13.51 -13.22
CA PHE A 64 -22.46 12.25 -12.95
C PHE A 64 -23.27 11.37 -11.99
N SER A 65 -23.35 10.08 -12.32
CA SER A 65 -24.03 9.09 -11.50
C SER A 65 -23.36 8.86 -10.15
N THR A 66 -24.08 8.24 -9.22
CA THR A 66 -23.55 7.84 -7.90
C THR A 66 -22.35 6.91 -7.98
N ALA A 67 -22.26 6.04 -9.00
CA ALA A 67 -21.11 5.19 -9.25
C ALA A 67 -19.86 6.01 -9.66
N ILE A 68 -20.03 7.01 -10.53
CA ILE A 68 -18.94 7.92 -10.91
C ILE A 68 -18.52 8.77 -9.70
N PHE A 69 -19.48 9.25 -8.90
CA PHE A 69 -19.19 9.95 -7.65
C PHE A 69 -18.31 9.09 -6.75
N ARG A 70 -18.74 7.87 -6.45
CA ARG A 70 -18.03 6.90 -5.60
C ARG A 70 -16.61 6.65 -6.12
N ARG A 71 -16.44 6.44 -7.42
CA ARG A 71 -15.11 6.29 -8.04
C ARG A 71 -14.23 7.52 -7.82
N ARG A 72 -14.75 8.74 -7.99
CA ARG A 72 -13.96 9.99 -7.94
C ARG A 72 -13.70 10.51 -6.53
N PHE A 73 -14.64 10.31 -5.61
CA PHE A 73 -14.56 10.74 -4.20
C PHE A 73 -14.12 9.63 -3.26
N ARG A 74 -14.03 8.38 -3.76
CA ARG A 74 -13.62 7.16 -3.04
C ARG A 74 -14.58 6.75 -1.92
N MET A 75 -15.75 7.37 -1.84
CA MET A 75 -16.79 7.16 -0.83
C MET A 75 -18.16 7.49 -1.39
N ASN A 76 -19.22 7.04 -0.73
CA ASN A 76 -20.59 7.37 -1.13
C ASN A 76 -20.92 8.86 -0.84
N LYS A 77 -21.87 9.41 -1.61
CA LYS A 77 -22.27 10.83 -1.54
C LYS A 77 -22.73 11.24 -0.15
N ASN A 78 -23.49 10.39 0.53
CA ASN A 78 -24.00 10.67 1.88
C ASN A 78 -22.86 10.79 2.89
N LEU A 79 -21.91 9.85 2.89
CA LEU A 79 -20.73 9.90 3.74
C LEU A 79 -19.93 11.18 3.49
N PHE A 80 -19.70 11.54 2.22
CA PHE A 80 -19.01 12.79 1.89
C PHE A 80 -19.73 14.02 2.42
N LEU A 81 -21.07 14.10 2.26
CA LEU A 81 -21.85 15.22 2.79
C LEU A 81 -21.81 15.30 4.32
N CYS A 82 -21.84 14.16 5.03
CA CYS A 82 -21.65 14.11 6.48
C CYS A 82 -20.29 14.72 6.89
N LEU A 83 -19.21 14.40 6.15
CA LEU A 83 -17.90 15.01 6.39
C LEU A 83 -17.92 16.52 6.17
N VAL A 84 -18.54 16.99 5.08
CA VAL A 84 -18.64 18.43 4.77
C VAL A 84 -19.40 19.16 5.87
N HIS A 85 -20.55 18.64 6.30
CA HIS A 85 -21.35 19.25 7.35
C HIS A 85 -20.61 19.30 8.69
N GLY A 86 -19.98 18.19 9.12
CA GLY A 86 -19.21 18.18 10.36
C GLY A 86 -18.04 19.19 10.32
N LEU A 87 -17.32 19.26 9.20
CA LEU A 87 -16.22 20.21 9.06
C LEU A 87 -16.70 21.67 9.02
N GLU A 88 -17.80 21.95 8.33
CA GLU A 88 -18.38 23.29 8.28
C GLU A 88 -18.91 23.77 9.64
N GLU A 89 -19.53 22.89 10.41
CA GLU A 89 -20.07 23.23 11.73
C GLU A 89 -18.95 23.57 12.73
N TYR A 90 -17.92 22.73 12.82
CA TYR A 90 -16.93 22.83 13.89
C TYR A 90 -15.66 23.61 13.53
N PHE A 91 -15.35 23.82 12.25
CA PHE A 91 -14.09 24.43 11.84
C PHE A 91 -14.30 25.75 11.08
N PRO A 92 -13.85 26.88 11.66
CA PRO A 92 -13.86 28.21 11.02
C PRO A 92 -13.34 28.26 9.58
N PHE A 93 -12.37 27.42 9.24
CA PHE A 93 -11.78 27.36 7.90
C PHE A 93 -12.80 26.93 6.85
N PHE A 94 -13.72 26.01 7.17
CA PHE A 94 -14.68 25.45 6.22
C PHE A 94 -15.91 26.34 6.03
N GLN A 95 -16.31 27.08 7.07
CA GLN A 95 -17.40 28.04 7.02
C GLN A 95 -17.22 29.07 5.90
N GLN A 96 -18.30 29.32 5.16
CA GLN A 96 -18.29 30.38 4.16
C GLN A 96 -18.33 31.74 4.83
N ARG A 97 -17.47 32.65 4.40
CA ARG A 97 -17.32 34.00 4.96
C ARG A 97 -17.22 35.01 3.84
N ARG A 98 -17.52 36.28 4.12
CA ARG A 98 -17.21 37.36 3.17
C ARG A 98 -15.76 37.79 3.37
N ASP A 99 -15.06 37.99 2.27
CA ASP A 99 -13.73 38.61 2.30
C ASP A 99 -13.83 40.12 2.56
N ALA A 100 -12.68 40.79 2.67
CA ALA A 100 -12.62 42.23 2.93
C ALA A 100 -13.30 43.09 1.84
N THR A 101 -13.58 42.52 0.67
CA THR A 101 -14.31 43.18 -0.44
C THR A 101 -15.80 42.88 -0.41
N GLY A 102 -16.27 42.08 0.56
CA GLY A 102 -17.67 41.67 0.69
C GLY A 102 -18.06 40.49 -0.19
N ARG A 103 -17.12 39.90 -0.95
CA ARG A 103 -17.34 38.75 -1.83
C ARG A 103 -17.30 37.46 -1.02
N TRP A 104 -18.16 36.51 -1.36
CA TRP A 104 -18.20 35.22 -0.69
C TRP A 104 -16.92 34.42 -0.94
N SER A 105 -16.39 33.81 0.13
CA SER A 105 -15.28 32.87 0.07
C SER A 105 -15.75 31.50 -0.45
N LEU A 106 -14.79 30.60 -0.65
CA LEU A 106 -15.03 29.23 -1.08
C LEU A 106 -15.94 28.49 -0.09
N THR A 107 -16.82 27.66 -0.62
CA THR A 107 -17.73 26.83 0.17
C THR A 107 -16.97 25.70 0.88
N ALA A 108 -17.58 25.12 1.92
CA ALA A 108 -17.07 23.89 2.53
C ALA A 108 -16.99 22.75 1.50
N LEU A 109 -17.96 22.69 0.58
CA LEU A 109 -18.02 21.71 -0.50
C LEU A 109 -16.79 21.77 -1.42
N GLN A 110 -16.40 22.96 -1.87
CA GLN A 110 -15.20 23.17 -2.69
C GLN A 110 -13.93 22.77 -1.96
N LYS A 111 -13.79 23.20 -0.70
CA LYS A 111 -12.61 22.93 0.14
C LYS A 111 -12.45 21.42 0.40
N CYS A 112 -13.52 20.74 0.79
CA CYS A 112 -13.52 19.30 1.03
C CYS A 112 -13.28 18.51 -0.26
N THR A 113 -13.88 18.93 -1.38
CA THR A 113 -13.65 18.29 -2.68
C THR A 113 -12.18 18.41 -3.10
N ALA A 114 -11.55 19.57 -2.89
CA ALA A 114 -10.14 19.76 -3.18
C ALA A 114 -9.26 18.78 -2.38
N ALA A 115 -9.50 18.70 -1.07
CA ALA A 115 -8.78 17.78 -0.20
C ALA A 115 -8.95 16.31 -0.63
N ILE A 116 -10.19 15.86 -0.87
CA ILE A 116 -10.48 14.49 -1.30
C ILE A 116 -9.81 14.18 -2.64
N ARG A 117 -9.82 15.10 -3.61
CA ARG A 117 -9.14 14.88 -4.90
C ARG A 117 -7.63 14.71 -4.72
N LEU A 118 -7.00 15.52 -3.87
CA LEU A 118 -5.57 15.37 -3.57
C LEU A 118 -5.26 14.03 -2.90
N LEU A 119 -6.10 13.57 -1.97
CA LEU A 119 -5.96 12.27 -1.32
C LEU A 119 -6.18 11.11 -2.31
N ALA A 120 -7.22 11.20 -3.14
CA ALA A 120 -7.69 10.15 -4.05
C ALA A 120 -6.77 9.92 -5.25
N TYR A 121 -6.21 10.99 -5.83
CA TYR A 121 -5.37 10.93 -7.03
C TYR A 121 -3.89 11.09 -6.75
N GLY A 122 -3.51 11.74 -5.64
CA GLY A 122 -2.10 11.97 -5.29
C GLY A 122 -1.34 12.78 -6.35
N ASN A 123 -2.06 13.59 -7.13
CA ASN A 123 -1.54 14.43 -8.21
C ASN A 123 -0.99 15.77 -7.66
N ALA A 124 -0.45 16.60 -8.55
CA ALA A 124 0.03 17.93 -8.19
C ALA A 124 -1.15 18.84 -7.78
N ALA A 125 -0.93 19.73 -6.81
CA ALA A 125 -2.00 20.50 -6.20
C ALA A 125 -2.55 21.63 -7.09
N ASP A 126 -1.85 21.96 -8.18
CA ASP A 126 -2.32 22.87 -9.23
C ASP A 126 -3.38 22.25 -10.15
N THR A 127 -3.45 20.91 -10.24
CA THR A 127 -4.44 20.20 -11.09
C THR A 127 -5.89 20.46 -10.67
N VAL A 128 -6.14 20.82 -9.40
CA VAL A 128 -7.49 21.18 -8.95
C VAL A 128 -7.89 22.60 -9.36
N ASP A 129 -6.96 23.44 -9.83
CA ASP A 129 -7.24 24.80 -10.29
C ASP A 129 -8.17 24.78 -11.51
N GLU A 130 -7.93 23.87 -12.46
CA GLU A 130 -8.71 23.79 -13.71
C GLU A 130 -10.21 23.54 -13.46
N TYR A 131 -10.52 22.64 -12.51
CA TYR A 131 -11.89 22.23 -12.21
C TYR A 131 -12.51 23.00 -11.04
N LEU A 132 -11.84 23.06 -9.89
CA LEU A 132 -12.38 23.70 -8.69
C LEU A 132 -12.10 25.21 -8.62
N ARG A 133 -11.29 25.76 -9.53
CA ARG A 133 -10.93 27.18 -9.58
C ARG A 133 -10.20 27.65 -8.31
N LEU A 134 -9.31 26.79 -7.82
CA LEU A 134 -8.52 26.96 -6.59
C LEU A 134 -7.03 27.13 -6.91
N ALA A 135 -6.40 28.14 -6.31
CA ALA A 135 -4.94 28.23 -6.35
C ALA A 135 -4.30 27.04 -5.61
N GLU A 136 -3.13 26.60 -6.06
CA GLU A 136 -2.36 25.50 -5.46
C GLU A 136 -2.19 25.66 -3.94
N THR A 137 -1.80 26.85 -3.48
CA THR A 137 -1.63 27.14 -2.05
C THR A 137 -2.92 26.94 -1.26
N THR A 138 -4.07 27.28 -1.86
CA THR A 138 -5.38 27.09 -1.24
C THR A 138 -5.76 25.62 -1.21
N ALA A 139 -5.46 24.86 -2.26
CA ALA A 139 -5.70 23.43 -2.30
C ALA A 139 -4.90 22.68 -1.23
N LEU A 140 -3.63 23.04 -1.03
CA LEU A 140 -2.79 22.51 0.06
C LEU A 140 -3.33 22.90 1.45
N SER A 141 -3.77 24.15 1.64
CA SER A 141 -4.44 24.56 2.89
C SER A 141 -5.73 23.76 3.13
N CYS A 142 -6.50 23.47 2.08
CA CYS A 142 -7.68 22.62 2.19
C CYS A 142 -7.31 21.21 2.65
N LEU A 143 -6.28 20.60 2.05
CA LEU A 143 -5.79 19.28 2.46
C LEU A 143 -5.42 19.25 3.95
N HIS A 144 -4.62 20.20 4.43
CA HIS A 144 -4.15 20.20 5.82
C HIS A 144 -5.26 20.44 6.84
N ASN A 145 -6.13 21.43 6.60
CA ASN A 145 -7.27 21.68 7.47
C ASN A 145 -8.27 20.52 7.44
N PHE A 146 -8.42 19.87 6.28
CA PHE A 146 -9.26 18.69 6.14
C PHE A 146 -8.70 17.52 6.94
N THR A 147 -7.41 17.18 6.79
CA THR A 147 -6.79 16.10 7.56
C THR A 147 -6.87 16.34 9.06
N ASP A 148 -6.64 17.57 9.51
CA ASP A 148 -6.75 17.93 10.93
C ASP A 148 -8.19 17.82 11.45
N GLY A 149 -9.16 18.30 10.69
CA GLY A 149 -10.57 18.21 11.05
C GLY A 149 -11.07 16.77 11.10
N ILE A 150 -10.67 15.92 10.14
CA ILE A 150 -11.01 14.50 10.13
C ILE A 150 -10.45 13.80 11.37
N ILE A 151 -9.19 14.06 11.73
CA ILE A 151 -8.56 13.46 12.91
C ILE A 151 -9.28 13.89 14.20
N GLN A 152 -9.63 15.17 14.31
CA GLN A 152 -10.26 15.72 15.51
C GLN A 152 -11.70 15.26 15.68
N LEU A 153 -12.50 15.21 14.61
CA LEU A 153 -13.91 14.81 14.68
C LEU A 153 -14.09 13.29 14.77
N PHE A 154 -13.36 12.55 13.94
CA PHE A 154 -13.65 11.13 13.68
C PHE A 154 -12.55 10.19 14.20
N GLY A 155 -11.39 10.71 14.60
CA GLY A 155 -10.25 9.89 15.00
C GLY A 155 -10.52 9.00 16.22
N ASN A 156 -11.29 9.50 17.21
CA ASN A 156 -11.61 8.76 18.42
C ASN A 156 -12.58 7.60 18.17
N GLU A 157 -13.39 7.68 17.11
CA GLU A 157 -14.40 6.67 16.79
C GLU A 157 -13.88 5.66 15.77
N TYR A 158 -13.15 6.13 14.75
CA TYR A 158 -12.76 5.32 13.60
C TYR A 158 -11.31 4.86 13.66
N LEU A 159 -10.45 5.41 14.52
CA LEU A 159 -9.11 4.87 14.77
C LEU A 159 -8.89 4.71 16.28
N ARG A 160 -9.52 3.66 16.80
CA ARG A 160 -9.56 3.33 18.22
C ARG A 160 -9.37 1.84 18.44
N ARG A 161 -9.05 1.49 19.68
CA ARG A 161 -9.05 0.10 20.13
C ARG A 161 -10.45 -0.53 19.99
N PRO A 162 -10.54 -1.87 19.80
CA PRO A 162 -11.81 -2.57 19.71
C PRO A 162 -12.66 -2.36 20.97
N THR A 163 -13.95 -2.05 20.81
CA THR A 163 -14.92 -2.12 21.93
C THR A 163 -15.19 -3.59 22.29
N PRO A 164 -15.89 -3.88 23.39
CA PRO A 164 -16.31 -5.26 23.70
C PRO A 164 -17.08 -5.93 22.54
N GLU A 165 -17.91 -5.18 21.82
CA GLU A 165 -18.68 -5.67 20.66
C GLU A 165 -17.76 -5.97 19.47
N ASP A 166 -16.83 -5.06 19.15
CA ASP A 166 -15.81 -5.30 18.13
C ASP A 166 -14.96 -6.52 18.47
N LEU A 167 -14.53 -6.62 19.72
CA LEU A 167 -13.71 -7.72 20.20
C LEU A 167 -14.45 -9.06 20.07
N GLN A 168 -15.72 -9.13 20.48
CA GLN A 168 -16.53 -10.33 20.32
C GLN A 168 -16.62 -10.73 18.85
N ARG A 169 -16.90 -9.77 17.96
CA ARG A 169 -16.96 -10.01 16.51
C ARG A 169 -15.64 -10.51 15.95
N LEU A 170 -14.51 -9.92 16.35
CA LEU A 170 -13.17 -10.34 15.93
C LEU A 170 -12.89 -11.78 16.37
N LEU A 171 -13.22 -12.11 17.62
CA LEU A 171 -13.05 -13.47 18.16
C LEU A 171 -13.93 -14.49 17.44
N ASP A 172 -15.18 -14.15 17.15
CA ASP A 172 -16.10 -15.04 16.41
C ASP A 172 -15.60 -15.32 14.98
N ILE A 173 -15.08 -14.29 14.30
CA ILE A 173 -14.48 -14.44 12.96
C ILE A 173 -13.21 -15.27 13.05
N GLY A 174 -12.35 -15.01 14.04
CA GLY A 174 -11.13 -15.78 14.30
C GLY A 174 -11.43 -17.26 14.51
N GLU A 175 -12.39 -17.58 15.39
CA GLU A 175 -12.80 -18.96 15.67
C GLU A 175 -13.35 -19.67 14.43
N LYS A 176 -14.24 -19.02 13.66
CA LYS A 176 -14.76 -19.56 12.39
C LYS A 176 -13.66 -19.86 11.37
N ARG A 177 -12.53 -19.16 11.44
CA ARG A 177 -11.37 -19.33 10.54
C ARG A 177 -10.29 -20.24 11.10
N GLY A 178 -10.52 -20.87 12.27
CA GLY A 178 -9.57 -21.79 12.90
C GLY A 178 -8.51 -21.10 13.78
N PHE A 179 -8.66 -19.81 14.07
CA PHE A 179 -7.80 -19.02 14.95
C PHE A 179 -8.59 -18.44 16.14
N PRO A 180 -9.07 -19.30 17.06
CA PRO A 180 -9.77 -18.83 18.26
C PRO A 180 -8.81 -17.96 19.09
N GLY A 181 -9.27 -16.79 19.55
CA GLY A 181 -8.44 -15.83 20.29
C GLY A 181 -7.71 -14.78 19.46
N MET A 182 -7.75 -14.89 18.12
CA MET A 182 -7.16 -13.90 17.21
C MET A 182 -7.99 -12.61 17.20
N VAL A 183 -7.30 -11.46 17.23
CA VAL A 183 -7.95 -10.13 17.15
C VAL A 183 -7.48 -9.29 15.94
N GLY A 184 -6.63 -9.87 15.10
CA GLY A 184 -6.17 -9.26 13.86
C GLY A 184 -4.82 -9.81 13.42
N SER A 185 -4.38 -9.39 12.25
CA SER A 185 -3.02 -9.57 11.76
C SER A 185 -2.29 -8.24 11.83
N ILE A 186 -1.02 -8.27 12.23
CA ILE A 186 -0.14 -7.11 12.33
C ILE A 186 0.96 -7.20 11.29
N ASP A 187 1.25 -6.09 10.64
CA ASP A 187 2.33 -5.97 9.67
C ASP A 187 2.71 -4.49 9.47
N CYS A 188 3.83 -4.28 8.79
CA CYS A 188 4.38 -2.99 8.45
C CYS A 188 4.25 -2.68 6.94
N MET A 189 3.85 -1.46 6.61
CA MET A 189 3.91 -0.91 5.27
C MET A 189 4.99 0.18 5.20
N HIS A 190 5.81 0.15 4.16
CA HIS A 190 6.82 1.17 3.90
C HIS A 190 6.32 2.20 2.88
N TRP A 191 6.32 3.47 3.26
CA TRP A 191 5.94 4.57 2.38
C TRP A 191 7.16 5.38 1.97
N GLU A 192 7.48 5.41 0.67
CA GLU A 192 8.64 6.13 0.13
C GLU A 192 8.54 7.64 0.38
N TRP A 193 9.60 8.23 0.93
CA TRP A 193 9.70 9.66 1.17
C TRP A 193 10.64 10.33 0.17
N LYS A 194 10.12 10.62 -1.02
CA LYS A 194 10.92 11.13 -2.15
C LYS A 194 11.76 12.36 -1.81
N ASN A 195 11.14 13.30 -1.09
CA ASN A 195 11.79 14.56 -0.73
C ASN A 195 12.40 14.53 0.69
N CYS A 196 12.69 13.36 1.26
CA CYS A 196 13.30 13.27 2.59
C CYS A 196 14.52 14.21 2.74
N PRO A 197 14.53 15.10 3.76
CA PRO A 197 15.65 16.00 4.01
C PRO A 197 16.98 15.27 4.11
N THR A 198 18.06 15.85 3.58
CA THR A 198 19.39 15.21 3.57
C THR A 198 19.85 14.81 4.96
N ALA A 199 19.53 15.62 5.99
CA ALA A 199 19.83 15.33 7.39
C ALA A 199 19.20 14.00 7.87
N TRP A 200 18.04 13.63 7.33
CA TRP A 200 17.27 12.47 7.77
C TRP A 200 17.44 11.27 6.83
N LYS A 201 18.00 11.44 5.63
CA LYS A 201 18.23 10.35 4.68
C LYS A 201 18.97 9.16 5.31
N GLY A 202 20.00 9.41 6.12
CA GLY A 202 20.75 8.35 6.80
C GLY A 202 19.91 7.54 7.79
N GLN A 203 18.96 8.19 8.46
CA GLN A 203 18.06 7.53 9.42
C GLN A 203 16.91 6.80 8.72
N TYR A 204 16.40 7.30 7.59
CA TYR A 204 15.22 6.72 6.91
C TYR A 204 15.55 5.79 5.74
N ALA A 205 16.81 5.73 5.29
CA ALA A 205 17.28 4.84 4.23
C ALA A 205 18.08 3.64 4.77
N ARG A 206 17.72 2.41 4.38
CA ARG A 206 18.55 1.22 4.63
C ARG A 206 19.69 1.14 3.60
N GLY A 207 20.91 1.46 4.01
CA GLY A 207 22.09 1.38 3.12
C GLY A 207 21.97 2.34 1.92
N SER A 208 22.07 1.83 0.69
CA SER A 208 21.89 2.61 -0.56
C SER A 208 20.43 2.74 -1.03
N GLY A 209 19.46 2.30 -0.21
CA GLY A 209 18.03 2.31 -0.54
C GLY A 209 17.37 3.70 -0.46
N LYS A 210 16.12 3.79 -0.94
CA LYS A 210 15.33 5.01 -0.82
C LYS A 210 14.82 5.21 0.61
N PRO A 211 14.72 6.45 1.11
CA PRO A 211 14.17 6.71 2.44
C PRO A 211 12.68 6.37 2.50
N THR A 212 12.26 5.65 3.54
CA THR A 212 10.85 5.26 3.76
C THR A 212 10.41 5.54 5.19
N ILE A 213 9.14 5.88 5.37
CA ILE A 213 8.48 5.97 6.68
C ILE A 213 7.60 4.73 6.86
N VAL A 214 7.63 4.13 8.05
CA VAL A 214 6.88 2.90 8.35
C VAL A 214 5.50 3.24 8.94
N LEU A 215 4.49 2.50 8.47
CA LEU A 215 3.20 2.33 9.13
C LEU A 215 3.12 0.90 9.66
N GLU A 216 3.15 0.72 10.97
CA GLU A 216 2.71 -0.52 11.61
C GLU A 216 1.19 -0.45 11.78
N ALA A 217 0.45 -1.49 11.41
CA ALA A 217 -0.99 -1.52 11.61
C ALA A 217 -1.49 -2.90 12.02
N VAL A 218 -2.60 -2.92 12.76
CA VAL A 218 -3.38 -4.14 12.98
C VAL A 218 -4.71 -4.01 12.26
N ALA A 219 -4.97 -4.97 11.38
CA ALA A 219 -6.20 -5.02 10.61
C ALA A 219 -6.99 -6.31 10.84
N SER A 220 -8.31 -6.18 10.72
CA SER A 220 -9.25 -7.29 10.74
C SER A 220 -9.54 -7.82 9.34
N HIS A 221 -10.25 -8.94 9.28
CA HIS A 221 -10.70 -9.55 8.03
C HIS A 221 -11.56 -8.59 7.18
N ASP A 222 -12.40 -7.78 7.81
CA ASP A 222 -13.25 -6.80 7.12
C ASP A 222 -12.52 -5.50 6.77
N LEU A 223 -11.18 -5.51 6.70
CA LEU A 223 -10.31 -4.39 6.33
C LEU A 223 -10.26 -3.25 7.36
N TRP A 224 -10.93 -3.40 8.51
CA TRP A 224 -10.90 -2.37 9.55
C TRP A 224 -9.53 -2.31 10.21
N ILE A 225 -8.94 -1.12 10.26
CA ILE A 225 -7.65 -0.86 10.89
C ILE A 225 -7.89 -0.21 12.26
N TRP A 226 -7.82 -0.97 13.34
CA TRP A 226 -8.10 -0.45 14.69
C TRP A 226 -6.83 0.00 15.42
N HIS A 227 -5.64 -0.37 14.92
CA HIS A 227 -4.37 0.13 15.40
C HIS A 227 -3.50 0.59 14.25
N ALA A 228 -2.84 1.74 14.43
CA ALA A 228 -1.88 2.29 13.50
C ALA A 228 -0.80 3.06 14.29
N PHE A 229 0.46 2.76 14.01
CA PHE A 229 1.62 3.48 14.52
C PHE A 229 2.50 3.92 13.34
N PHE A 230 2.63 5.24 13.17
CA PHE A 230 3.25 5.84 11.99
C PHE A 230 4.35 6.82 12.37
N GLY A 231 5.41 6.88 11.56
CA GLY A 231 6.52 7.82 11.77
C GLY A 231 7.89 7.22 12.11
N PRO A 232 8.04 5.94 12.51
CA PRO A 232 9.35 5.32 12.62
C PRO A 232 10.08 5.28 11.26
N PRO A 233 11.41 5.54 11.24
CA PRO A 233 12.21 5.36 10.04
C PRO A 233 12.20 3.92 9.52
N GLY A 234 12.22 3.74 8.20
CA GLY A 234 12.30 2.42 7.55
C GLY A 234 13.56 1.61 7.83
N THR A 235 14.57 2.20 8.45
CA THR A 235 15.76 1.49 8.97
C THR A 235 15.48 0.68 10.22
N LEU A 236 14.40 0.99 10.96
CA LEU A 236 13.93 0.16 12.04
C LEU A 236 13.39 -1.13 11.43
N ASN A 237 13.99 -2.27 11.81
CA ASN A 237 13.36 -3.57 11.62
C ASN A 237 12.10 -3.66 12.48
N ASP A 238 11.16 -4.53 12.12
CA ASP A 238 9.93 -4.81 12.89
C ASP A 238 10.25 -5.07 14.38
N ILE A 239 11.42 -5.62 14.69
CA ILE A 239 11.96 -5.81 16.06
C ILE A 239 12.18 -4.51 16.86
N ASN A 240 12.65 -3.41 16.24
CA ASN A 240 12.95 -2.16 16.95
C ASN A 240 11.76 -1.15 16.93
N GLY A 241 10.76 -1.39 16.08
CA GLY A 241 9.51 -0.62 16.06
C GLY A 241 8.60 -0.95 17.26
N LEU A 242 8.60 -2.22 17.69
CA LEU A 242 7.79 -2.72 18.80
C LEU A 242 8.10 -2.06 20.16
N ASP A 243 9.38 -1.80 20.45
CA ASP A 243 9.80 -1.15 21.71
C ASP A 243 9.25 0.28 21.84
N ARG A 244 8.83 0.89 20.71
CA ARG A 244 8.22 2.23 20.65
C ARG A 244 6.73 2.20 20.31
N SER A 245 6.19 1.04 19.95
CA SER A 245 4.80 0.91 19.52
C SER A 245 3.86 0.79 20.73
N PRO A 246 2.81 1.64 20.82
CA PRO A 246 1.85 1.57 21.92
C PRO A 246 0.86 0.40 21.78
N VAL A 247 1.04 -0.47 20.78
CA VAL A 247 0.17 -1.62 20.52
C VAL A 247 0.12 -2.60 21.70
N PHE A 248 1.17 -2.63 22.54
CA PHE A 248 1.28 -3.51 23.71
C PHE A 248 1.08 -2.83 25.06
N ASP A 249 0.84 -1.51 25.11
CA ASP A 249 0.74 -0.76 26.36
C ASP A 249 -0.29 -1.36 27.32
N ASP A 250 -1.44 -1.81 26.81
CA ASP A 250 -2.47 -2.40 27.66
C ASP A 250 -2.11 -3.79 28.17
N ILE A 251 -1.33 -4.56 27.43
CA ILE A 251 -0.84 -5.86 27.90
C ILE A 251 0.19 -5.62 29.00
N LEU A 252 1.13 -4.70 28.79
CA LEU A 252 2.15 -4.32 29.76
C LEU A 252 1.56 -3.68 31.02
N GLN A 253 0.51 -2.87 30.87
CA GLN A 253 -0.18 -2.19 31.97
C GLN A 253 -1.33 -3.04 32.57
N GLY A 254 -1.52 -4.28 32.11
CA GLY A 254 -2.52 -5.21 32.63
C GLY A 254 -3.99 -4.82 32.35
N ARG A 255 -4.23 -3.89 31.42
CA ARG A 255 -5.55 -3.43 30.98
C ARG A 255 -6.10 -4.17 29.76
N ALA A 256 -5.30 -5.04 29.14
CA ALA A 256 -5.72 -5.76 27.95
C ALA A 256 -7.00 -6.57 28.18
N PRO A 257 -7.92 -6.62 27.19
CA PRO A 257 -9.17 -7.35 27.32
C PRO A 257 -8.90 -8.83 27.64
N ARG A 258 -9.55 -9.33 28.69
CA ARG A 258 -9.49 -10.76 29.06
C ARG A 258 -10.45 -11.54 28.18
N VAL A 259 -9.90 -12.28 27.23
CA VAL A 259 -10.65 -13.21 26.38
C VAL A 259 -10.65 -14.60 26.99
N LYS A 260 -11.51 -15.51 26.51
CA LYS A 260 -11.47 -16.93 26.88
C LYS A 260 -11.68 -17.78 25.64
N TYR A 261 -10.71 -18.61 25.31
CA TYR A 261 -10.83 -19.58 24.22
C TYR A 261 -10.06 -20.86 24.57
N LYS A 262 -10.35 -21.94 23.84
CA LYS A 262 -9.73 -23.24 24.07
C LYS A 262 -9.02 -23.73 22.82
N VAL A 263 -7.77 -24.18 22.99
CA VAL A 263 -7.00 -24.88 21.97
C VAL A 263 -6.40 -26.12 22.62
N ASN A 264 -6.55 -27.29 22.00
CA ASN A 264 -6.02 -28.57 22.52
C ASN A 264 -6.36 -28.83 23.99
N ARG A 265 -7.61 -28.54 24.40
CA ARG A 265 -8.13 -28.64 25.79
C ARG A 265 -7.49 -27.66 26.79
N HIS A 266 -6.53 -26.84 26.39
CA HIS A 266 -5.99 -25.77 27.22
C HIS A 266 -6.82 -24.49 27.04
N THR A 267 -7.01 -23.76 28.15
CA THR A 267 -7.80 -22.52 28.15
C THR A 267 -6.86 -21.32 28.24
N TYR A 268 -6.97 -20.42 27.28
CA TYR A 268 -6.16 -19.21 27.19
C TYR A 268 -6.99 -17.99 27.61
N LYS A 269 -6.30 -16.97 28.13
CA LYS A 269 -6.91 -15.75 28.67
C LYS A 269 -6.51 -14.45 27.96
N LEU A 270 -5.59 -14.55 27.00
CA LEU A 270 -5.01 -13.42 26.27
C LEU A 270 -5.25 -13.60 24.78
N ALA A 271 -5.71 -12.54 24.14
CA ALA A 271 -5.82 -12.46 22.70
C ALA A 271 -4.43 -12.40 22.05
N TYR A 272 -4.36 -12.72 20.77
CA TYR A 272 -3.12 -12.67 20.00
C TYR A 272 -3.32 -12.11 18.60
N TYR A 273 -2.20 -11.79 17.97
CA TYR A 273 -2.11 -11.34 16.59
C TYR A 273 -1.40 -12.39 15.73
N LEU A 274 -1.79 -12.47 14.46
CA LEU A 274 -1.00 -13.20 13.47
C LEU A 274 0.11 -12.29 12.94
N THR A 275 1.34 -12.80 12.92
CA THR A 275 2.52 -12.06 12.48
C THR A 275 3.34 -12.88 11.49
N ASP A 276 4.28 -12.24 10.83
CA ASP A 276 5.33 -12.94 10.10
C ASP A 276 6.44 -13.43 11.04
N GLY A 277 7.49 -14.03 10.47
CA GLY A 277 8.64 -14.55 11.22
C GLY A 277 9.66 -13.50 11.66
N ILE A 278 9.47 -12.22 11.32
CA ILE A 278 10.40 -11.13 11.68
C ILE A 278 10.09 -10.59 13.08
N TYR A 279 8.82 -10.67 13.51
CA TYR A 279 8.41 -10.33 14.87
C TYR A 279 9.08 -11.24 15.93
N PRO A 280 9.28 -10.77 17.17
CA PRO A 280 9.78 -11.60 18.26
C PRO A 280 8.78 -12.69 18.64
N LYS A 281 9.30 -13.80 19.20
CA LYS A 281 8.47 -14.93 19.66
C LYS A 281 7.81 -14.63 21.00
N TRP A 282 6.77 -13.80 20.99
CA TRP A 282 5.97 -13.48 22.18
C TRP A 282 4.70 -14.33 22.25
N SER A 283 4.14 -14.49 23.46
CA SER A 283 2.91 -15.26 23.68
C SER A 283 1.66 -14.65 23.03
N THR A 284 1.74 -13.36 22.66
CA THR A 284 0.71 -12.59 21.95
C THR A 284 0.90 -12.62 20.44
N PHE A 285 1.94 -13.28 19.93
CA PHE A 285 2.25 -13.40 18.51
C PHE A 285 2.27 -14.85 18.06
N ILE A 286 1.44 -15.14 17.07
CA ILE A 286 1.37 -16.45 16.45
C ILE A 286 1.94 -16.32 15.04
N GLN A 287 3.14 -16.86 14.88
CA GLN A 287 3.92 -16.84 13.63
C GLN A 287 3.60 -18.05 12.76
N SER A 288 3.83 -17.94 11.45
CA SER A 288 3.87 -19.11 10.55
C SER A 288 5.06 -20.02 10.90
N ILE A 289 4.97 -21.28 10.49
CA ILE A 289 6.06 -22.25 10.61
C ILE A 289 6.92 -22.16 9.33
N THR A 290 8.13 -21.62 9.44
CA THR A 290 9.03 -21.37 8.29
C THR A 290 9.50 -22.63 7.56
N LEU A 291 9.64 -23.74 8.28
CA LEU A 291 10.10 -25.03 7.73
C LEU A 291 9.21 -26.16 8.25
N PRO A 292 7.98 -26.26 7.72
CA PRO A 292 7.05 -27.30 8.15
C PRO A 292 7.63 -28.69 7.85
N GLN A 293 7.45 -29.60 8.81
CA GLN A 293 8.04 -30.96 8.77
C GLN A 293 6.98 -32.05 8.75
N THR A 294 5.72 -31.68 9.01
CA THR A 294 4.58 -32.59 9.11
C THR A 294 3.42 -32.00 8.31
N PRO A 295 2.48 -32.83 7.82
CA PRO A 295 1.30 -32.34 7.13
C PRO A 295 0.48 -31.35 7.97
N GLN A 296 0.51 -31.49 9.30
CA GLN A 296 -0.14 -30.56 10.23
C GLN A 296 0.58 -29.20 10.27
N HIS A 297 1.91 -29.19 10.23
CA HIS A 297 2.69 -27.95 10.17
C HIS A 297 2.46 -27.25 8.83
N ASP A 298 2.43 -27.98 7.72
CA ASP A 298 2.14 -27.44 6.38
C ASP A 298 0.76 -26.78 6.36
N LEU A 299 -0.25 -27.49 6.88
CA LEU A 299 -1.61 -26.96 6.94
C LEU A 299 -1.68 -25.70 7.81
N PHE A 300 -1.04 -25.71 8.98
CA PHE A 300 -1.02 -24.56 9.86
C PHE A 300 -0.35 -23.35 9.21
N ALA A 301 0.85 -23.53 8.64
CA ALA A 301 1.59 -22.46 7.95
C ALA A 301 0.74 -21.85 6.82
N LYS A 302 0.16 -22.69 5.97
CA LYS A 302 -0.70 -22.25 4.86
C LYS A 302 -1.91 -21.44 5.34
N VAL A 303 -2.61 -21.90 6.36
CA VAL A 303 -3.82 -21.24 6.87
C VAL A 303 -3.46 -19.96 7.64
N GLN A 304 -2.36 -19.98 8.40
CA GLN A 304 -1.85 -18.80 9.12
C GLN A 304 -1.45 -17.71 8.12
N GLU A 305 -0.65 -18.04 7.12
CA GLU A 305 -0.16 -17.07 6.12
C GLU A 305 -1.31 -16.49 5.30
N ALA A 306 -2.27 -17.32 4.90
CA ALA A 306 -3.47 -16.86 4.19
C ALA A 306 -4.32 -15.92 5.06
N THR A 307 -4.40 -16.17 6.38
CA THR A 307 -5.16 -15.33 7.31
C THR A 307 -4.40 -14.05 7.64
N ARG A 308 -3.08 -14.13 7.81
CA ARG A 308 -2.20 -12.97 8.04
C ARG A 308 -2.29 -11.94 6.90
N LYS A 309 -2.53 -12.37 5.66
CA LYS A 309 -2.73 -11.47 4.50
C LYS A 309 -3.91 -10.50 4.63
N ASP A 310 -4.74 -10.59 5.67
CA ASP A 310 -5.80 -9.61 5.91
C ASP A 310 -5.25 -8.18 6.07
N VAL A 311 -4.12 -7.99 6.77
CA VAL A 311 -3.49 -6.65 6.92
C VAL A 311 -2.82 -6.17 5.64
N GLU A 312 -2.16 -7.06 4.90
CA GLU A 312 -1.63 -6.73 3.57
C GLU A 312 -2.76 -6.32 2.62
N ARG A 313 -3.92 -7.00 2.69
CA ARG A 313 -5.12 -6.62 1.92
C ARG A 313 -5.65 -5.26 2.35
N ALA A 314 -5.68 -4.96 3.65
CA ALA A 314 -6.08 -3.65 4.14
C ALA A 314 -5.16 -2.53 3.61
N PHE A 315 -3.84 -2.76 3.59
CA PHE A 315 -2.88 -1.84 2.97
C PHE A 315 -3.11 -1.65 1.47
N GLY A 316 -3.32 -2.74 0.72
CA GLY A 316 -3.60 -2.67 -0.71
C GLY A 316 -4.86 -1.86 -1.02
N VAL A 317 -5.93 -2.05 -0.24
CA VAL A 317 -7.17 -1.27 -0.38
C VAL A 317 -6.95 0.20 0.00
N LEU A 318 -6.24 0.47 1.10
CA LEU A 318 -5.91 1.84 1.52
C LEU A 318 -5.14 2.60 0.42
N GLN A 319 -4.12 1.97 -0.17
CA GLN A 319 -3.32 2.54 -1.26
C GLN A 319 -4.11 2.71 -2.56
N SER A 320 -5.04 1.79 -2.85
CA SER A 320 -5.90 1.89 -4.03
C SER A 320 -6.94 3.00 -3.89
N ARG A 321 -7.50 3.19 -2.69
CA ARG A 321 -8.46 4.27 -2.41
C ARG A 321 -7.76 5.62 -2.44
N PHE A 322 -6.61 5.73 -1.77
CA PHE A 322 -5.88 6.98 -1.62
C PHE A 322 -4.51 6.89 -2.31
N ALA A 323 -4.47 7.27 -3.58
CA ALA A 323 -3.23 7.26 -4.36
C ALA A 323 -2.14 8.17 -3.75
N ILE A 324 -2.48 9.12 -2.88
CA ILE A 324 -1.48 9.87 -2.10
C ILE A 324 -0.60 8.93 -1.26
N VAL A 325 -1.17 7.88 -0.66
CA VAL A 325 -0.46 6.88 0.17
C VAL A 325 0.30 5.86 -0.68
N ARG A 326 -0.12 5.70 -1.94
CA ARG A 326 0.57 4.86 -2.92
C ARG A 326 1.80 5.55 -3.52
N ASN A 327 1.70 6.85 -3.75
CA ASN A 327 2.75 7.65 -4.38
C ASN A 327 3.83 8.05 -3.36
N PRO A 328 5.09 8.24 -3.78
CA PRO A 328 6.13 8.76 -2.91
C PRO A 328 5.78 10.15 -2.35
N VAL A 329 5.97 10.34 -1.06
CA VAL A 329 5.65 11.58 -0.36
C VAL A 329 6.59 12.70 -0.80
N LYS A 330 6.01 13.83 -1.17
CA LYS A 330 6.73 15.02 -1.62
C LYS A 330 6.88 16.12 -0.56
N THR A 331 6.05 16.12 0.50
CA THR A 331 6.18 17.12 1.56
C THR A 331 7.42 16.84 2.44
N LEU A 332 8.03 17.89 2.97
CA LEU A 332 9.20 17.83 3.87
C LEU A 332 8.79 17.72 5.34
N ASN A 333 7.56 18.11 5.68
CA ASN A 333 7.11 18.19 7.07
C ASN A 333 6.53 16.84 7.52
N LYS A 334 7.24 16.17 8.44
CA LYS A 334 6.87 14.85 8.99
C LYS A 334 5.51 14.82 9.68
N GLU A 335 5.15 15.88 10.41
CA GLU A 335 3.88 15.98 11.10
C GLU A 335 2.71 15.98 10.10
N LYS A 336 2.83 16.79 9.02
CA LYS A 336 1.86 16.82 7.92
C LYS A 336 1.72 15.44 7.25
N ILE A 337 2.83 14.70 7.07
CA ILE A 337 2.79 13.32 6.55
C ILE A 337 1.98 12.40 7.48
N GLY A 338 2.25 12.47 8.79
CA GLY A 338 1.54 11.68 9.79
C GLY A 338 0.03 11.98 9.81
N LYS A 339 -0.33 13.26 9.72
CA LYS A 339 -1.73 13.69 9.63
C LYS A 339 -2.42 13.16 8.37
N ILE A 340 -1.76 13.21 7.21
CA ILE A 340 -2.29 12.64 5.96
C ILE A 340 -2.55 11.14 6.12
N MET A 341 -1.56 10.37 6.60
CA MET A 341 -1.71 8.92 6.79
C MET A 341 -2.86 8.60 7.75
N ARG A 342 -2.89 9.26 8.92
CA ARG A 342 -3.93 9.05 9.93
C ARG A 342 -5.32 9.37 9.40
N ALA A 343 -5.48 10.49 8.69
CA ALA A 343 -6.74 10.85 8.06
C ALA A 343 -7.17 9.83 6.99
N CYS A 344 -6.24 9.31 6.18
CA CYS A 344 -6.55 8.26 5.20
C CYS A 344 -7.07 6.98 5.87
N ILE A 345 -6.48 6.56 7.00
CA ILE A 345 -6.93 5.39 7.76
C ILE A 345 -8.33 5.61 8.34
N ILE A 346 -8.57 6.80 8.92
CA ILE A 346 -9.89 7.17 9.45
C ILE A 346 -10.95 7.13 8.35
N LEU A 347 -10.70 7.81 7.22
CA LEU A 347 -11.61 7.79 6.08
C LEU A 347 -11.82 6.37 5.55
N HIS A 348 -10.76 5.57 5.45
CA HIS A 348 -10.86 4.17 5.04
C HIS A 348 -11.81 3.38 5.93
N ASN A 349 -11.70 3.52 7.26
CA ASN A 349 -12.59 2.84 8.20
C ASN A 349 -14.03 3.35 8.12
N MET A 350 -14.24 4.66 7.98
CA MET A 350 -15.58 5.23 7.74
C MET A 350 -16.23 4.64 6.48
N ILE A 351 -15.45 4.52 5.40
CA ILE A 351 -15.91 3.92 4.14
C ILE A 351 -16.18 2.41 4.31
N VAL A 352 -15.33 1.69 5.06
CA VAL A 352 -15.55 0.26 5.36
C VAL A 352 -16.86 0.06 6.12
N GLU A 353 -17.21 0.94 7.05
CA GLU A 353 -18.49 0.90 7.78
C GLU A 353 -19.68 1.23 6.88
N ASP A 354 -19.61 2.34 6.13
CA ASP A 354 -20.68 2.79 5.24
C ASP A 354 -21.02 1.76 4.16
N GLU A 355 -20.04 0.96 3.74
CA GLU A 355 -20.20 -0.07 2.69
C GLU A 355 -20.58 -1.45 3.24
N ARG A 356 -20.63 -1.60 4.57
CA ARG A 356 -20.70 -2.91 5.23
C ARG A 356 -22.01 -3.67 4.99
N ASP A 357 -23.10 -2.94 4.75
CA ASP A 357 -24.43 -3.51 4.46
C ASP A 357 -24.65 -3.83 2.97
N GLY A 358 -23.75 -3.38 2.09
CA GLY A 358 -23.75 -3.68 0.66
C GLY A 358 -22.67 -4.70 0.33
N TYR A 359 -22.89 -5.99 0.63
CA TYR A 359 -21.96 -7.08 0.29
C TYR A 359 -21.80 -7.28 -1.23
N SER A 360 -21.08 -6.37 -1.85
CA SER A 360 -20.28 -6.61 -3.05
C SER A 360 -18.83 -6.62 -2.58
N ARG A 361 -18.05 -7.64 -2.94
CA ARG A 361 -16.58 -7.61 -2.77
C ARG A 361 -16.11 -6.23 -3.25
N ILE A 362 -15.37 -5.48 -2.44
CA ILE A 362 -14.75 -4.23 -2.88
C ILE A 362 -13.93 -4.56 -4.14
N ASP A 363 -14.46 -4.17 -5.30
CA ASP A 363 -13.81 -4.40 -6.57
C ASP A 363 -12.77 -3.29 -6.75
N ILE A 364 -11.52 -3.65 -6.53
CA ILE A 364 -10.38 -2.74 -6.59
C ILE A 364 -10.19 -2.21 -8.03
N SER A 365 -10.70 -2.93 -9.04
CA SER A 365 -10.63 -2.51 -10.45
C SER A 365 -11.53 -1.30 -10.76
N GLU A 366 -12.54 -1.01 -9.93
CA GLU A 366 -13.41 0.16 -10.10
C GLU A 366 -12.67 1.50 -9.90
N PHE A 367 -11.51 1.48 -9.26
CA PHE A 367 -10.70 2.68 -9.01
C PHE A 367 -9.65 2.96 -10.09
N GLU A 368 -9.49 2.06 -11.08
CA GLU A 368 -8.60 2.24 -12.24
C GLU A 368 -9.28 3.13 -13.30
N GLU A 369 -8.52 4.04 -13.91
CA GLU A 369 -9.09 4.97 -14.89
C GLU A 369 -9.26 4.34 -16.27
N GLY A 370 -10.51 4.31 -16.75
CA GLY A 370 -10.85 3.93 -18.12
C GLY A 370 -10.26 4.86 -19.18
N ASP A 371 -9.69 4.21 -20.19
CA ASP A 371 -8.90 4.71 -21.32
C ASP A 371 -9.64 5.76 -22.18
N VAL A 372 -9.06 6.94 -22.37
CA VAL A 372 -9.42 7.89 -23.43
C VAL A 372 -8.17 8.16 -24.25
N MET A 373 -8.16 7.55 -25.45
CA MET A 373 -7.22 7.73 -26.54
C MET A 373 -6.54 9.11 -26.58
N ARG A 374 -5.25 9.14 -26.20
CA ARG A 374 -4.25 10.02 -26.80
C ARG A 374 -3.03 9.20 -27.16
N SER A 375 -2.77 9.15 -28.45
CA SER A 375 -1.69 8.43 -29.10
C SER A 375 -0.30 8.94 -28.69
N SER A 376 0.59 7.97 -28.50
CA SER A 376 2.07 8.02 -28.53
C SER A 376 2.80 8.64 -27.33
N GLN A 377 3.50 7.74 -26.62
CA GLN A 377 4.58 7.91 -25.66
C GLN A 377 4.18 8.43 -24.26
N ASP A 378 3.74 7.48 -23.42
CA ASP A 378 4.36 7.15 -22.12
C ASP A 378 3.44 6.15 -21.39
N GLU A 379 3.65 4.86 -21.64
CA GLU A 379 2.96 3.77 -20.94
C GLU A 379 3.58 3.59 -19.55
N LEU A 380 3.05 4.33 -18.57
CA LEU A 380 3.35 4.12 -17.14
C LEU A 380 2.05 4.26 -16.31
N GLY A 381 1.06 3.42 -16.59
CA GLY A 381 -0.29 3.56 -16.01
C GLY A 381 -1.05 2.27 -15.71
N GLN A 382 -0.42 1.09 -15.78
CA GLN A 382 -1.09 -0.21 -15.56
C GLN A 382 -0.32 -1.20 -14.66
N CYS A 383 0.64 -0.75 -13.82
CA CYS A 383 1.35 -1.66 -12.94
C CYS A 383 1.66 -1.06 -11.56
N LEU A 384 0.74 -1.27 -10.60
CA LEU A 384 1.06 -1.29 -9.17
C LEU A 384 0.68 -2.61 -8.50
N PHE A 385 0.44 -3.66 -9.29
CA PHE A 385 0.52 -5.06 -8.85
C PHE A 385 1.95 -5.63 -8.88
N SER A 386 2.96 -4.80 -9.15
CA SER A 386 4.35 -5.24 -9.31
C SER A 386 5.28 -4.58 -8.30
N HIS A 387 5.25 -5.01 -7.03
CA HIS A 387 6.55 -5.24 -6.40
C HIS A 387 7.14 -6.51 -7.03
N LEU A 388 7.82 -6.28 -8.16
CA LEU A 388 8.86 -7.11 -8.75
C LEU A 388 8.65 -8.62 -8.63
N THR A 389 7.80 -9.18 -9.49
CA THR A 389 8.07 -10.51 -10.02
C THR A 389 8.37 -10.32 -11.50
N THR A 390 9.65 -10.30 -11.86
CA THR A 390 9.97 -10.51 -13.29
C THR A 390 9.51 -11.92 -13.61
N VAL A 391 8.47 -12.02 -14.44
CA VAL A 391 7.94 -13.30 -14.90
C VAL A 391 8.71 -13.70 -16.16
N PHE A 392 9.45 -14.80 -16.08
CA PHE A 392 10.05 -15.42 -17.26
C PHE A 392 9.10 -16.47 -17.81
N LEU A 393 8.80 -16.37 -19.10
CA LEU A 393 7.98 -17.36 -19.79
C LEU A 393 8.87 -18.41 -20.43
N ALA A 394 8.39 -19.65 -20.41
CA ALA A 394 9.06 -20.81 -20.96
C ALA A 394 8.05 -21.77 -21.57
N GLU A 395 8.37 -22.31 -22.73
CA GLU A 395 7.63 -23.37 -23.40
C GLU A 395 8.50 -24.61 -23.48
N VAL A 396 7.94 -25.79 -23.20
CA VAL A 396 8.63 -27.07 -23.39
C VAL A 396 8.59 -27.42 -24.87
N THR A 397 9.77 -27.49 -25.51
CA THR A 397 9.88 -27.83 -26.93
C THR A 397 10.77 -29.05 -27.11
N ALA A 398 10.58 -29.79 -28.21
CA ALA A 398 11.41 -30.95 -28.53
C ALA A 398 12.92 -30.59 -28.57
N SER A 399 13.26 -29.38 -29.03
CA SER A 399 14.65 -28.90 -29.11
C SER A 399 15.24 -28.60 -27.73
N ASN A 400 14.51 -27.91 -26.84
CA ASN A 400 15.05 -27.56 -25.52
C ASN A 400 15.20 -28.77 -24.59
N LEU A 401 14.37 -29.81 -24.75
CA LEU A 401 14.56 -31.09 -24.07
C LEU A 401 15.77 -31.84 -24.61
N LYS A 402 15.93 -31.90 -25.94
CA LYS A 402 17.07 -32.58 -26.60
C LYS A 402 18.41 -31.93 -26.25
N GLU A 403 18.44 -30.61 -26.10
CA GLU A 403 19.65 -29.85 -25.80
C GLU A 403 19.87 -29.58 -24.30
N ASP A 404 18.89 -29.91 -23.44
CA ASP A 404 18.88 -29.55 -22.01
C ASP A 404 19.15 -28.04 -21.82
N LYS A 405 18.44 -27.22 -22.61
CA LYS A 405 18.70 -25.79 -22.72
C LYS A 405 17.41 -24.99 -22.97
N LEU A 406 16.96 -24.26 -21.97
CA LEU A 406 15.78 -23.40 -22.05
C LEU A 406 16.19 -21.93 -22.13
N TYR A 407 15.78 -21.21 -23.18
CA TYR A 407 15.92 -19.76 -23.22
C TYR A 407 14.78 -19.10 -22.46
N LEU A 408 15.11 -18.15 -21.58
CA LEU A 408 14.13 -17.42 -20.78
C LEU A 408 13.62 -16.22 -21.57
N LEU A 409 12.32 -16.18 -21.84
CA LEU A 409 11.66 -15.05 -22.50
C LEU A 409 11.23 -14.03 -21.44
N VAL A 410 11.68 -12.79 -21.58
CA VAL A 410 11.25 -11.68 -20.71
C VAL A 410 10.03 -11.02 -21.37
N GLY A 411 8.95 -10.85 -20.62
CA GLY A 411 7.72 -10.22 -21.11
C GLY A 411 7.92 -8.80 -21.64
N ASP A 412 8.88 -8.05 -21.08
CA ASP A 412 9.30 -6.73 -21.56
C ASP A 412 10.82 -6.55 -21.47
N THR A 413 11.44 -6.14 -22.58
CA THR A 413 12.90 -6.05 -22.79
C THR A 413 13.56 -4.91 -22.00
N SER A 414 13.75 -5.09 -20.70
CA SER A 414 14.88 -4.54 -19.92
C SER A 414 14.88 -5.08 -18.47
N SER A 415 15.01 -6.39 -18.28
CA SER A 415 15.08 -6.92 -16.91
C SER A 415 16.49 -6.78 -16.31
N THR A 416 16.59 -6.03 -15.22
CA THR A 416 17.75 -5.98 -14.30
C THR A 416 17.68 -7.04 -13.20
N ALA A 417 16.67 -7.92 -13.23
CA ALA A 417 16.35 -8.85 -12.12
C ALA A 417 17.30 -10.05 -12.00
N LEU A 418 18.05 -10.37 -13.06
CA LEU A 418 19.11 -11.37 -13.01
C LEU A 418 20.44 -10.67 -13.25
N HIS A 419 21.38 -10.84 -12.33
CA HIS A 419 22.73 -10.31 -12.52
C HIS A 419 23.50 -11.17 -13.52
N LYS A 420 24.19 -10.54 -14.50
CA LYS A 420 24.91 -11.25 -15.58
C LYS A 420 25.99 -12.22 -15.08
N GLN A 421 26.46 -12.04 -13.85
CA GLN A 421 27.48 -12.91 -13.24
C GLN A 421 26.91 -14.14 -12.53
N CYS A 422 25.58 -14.26 -12.39
CA CYS A 422 24.94 -15.45 -11.83
C CYS A 422 25.19 -16.66 -12.74
N LYS A 423 25.73 -17.74 -12.17
CA LYS A 423 26.04 -18.99 -12.89
C LYS A 423 25.09 -20.14 -12.56
N GLU A 424 24.32 -20.00 -11.49
CA GLU A 424 23.44 -21.01 -10.93
C GLU A 424 22.11 -20.37 -10.53
N THR A 425 21.04 -21.15 -10.58
CA THR A 425 19.69 -20.78 -10.13
C THR A 425 18.96 -22.04 -9.67
N ILE A 426 17.92 -21.87 -8.86
CA ILE A 426 17.12 -22.98 -8.33
C ILE A 426 15.73 -22.87 -8.94
N LEU A 427 15.30 -23.88 -9.69
CA LEU A 427 13.91 -24.02 -10.14
C LEU A 427 13.08 -24.63 -9.01
N VAL A 428 11.93 -24.06 -8.71
CA VAL A 428 10.99 -24.58 -7.71
C VAL A 428 9.63 -24.80 -8.37
N ASN A 429 9.09 -26.01 -8.30
CA ASN A 429 7.76 -26.31 -8.87
C ASN A 429 6.62 -25.90 -7.91
N LYS A 430 5.37 -26.10 -8.35
CA LYS A 430 4.17 -25.76 -7.56
C LYS A 430 4.00 -26.62 -6.30
N GLU A 431 4.60 -27.81 -6.27
CA GLU A 431 4.65 -28.71 -5.10
C GLU A 431 5.80 -28.39 -4.12
N GLY A 432 6.64 -27.38 -4.41
CA GLY A 432 7.76 -26.96 -3.56
C GLY A 432 9.05 -27.79 -3.72
N ASN A 433 9.08 -28.73 -4.67
CA ASN A 433 10.30 -29.45 -5.03
C ASN A 433 11.27 -28.52 -5.76
N SER A 434 12.58 -28.73 -5.58
CA SER A 434 13.60 -27.85 -6.12
C SER A 434 14.68 -28.58 -6.93
N TRP A 435 15.18 -27.91 -7.97
CA TRP A 435 16.24 -28.38 -8.85
C TRP A 435 17.28 -27.29 -9.06
N ASN A 436 18.54 -27.61 -8.74
CA ASN A 436 19.67 -26.74 -9.07
C ASN A 436 19.94 -26.84 -10.57
N VAL A 437 20.00 -25.68 -11.24
CA VAL A 437 20.26 -25.58 -12.67
C VAL A 437 21.30 -24.48 -12.94
N SER A 438 22.01 -24.58 -14.06
CA SER A 438 22.95 -23.53 -14.48
C SER A 438 22.22 -22.40 -15.21
N LEU A 439 22.46 -21.16 -14.79
CA LEU A 439 21.96 -19.95 -15.46
C LEU A 439 23.10 -19.30 -16.24
N ARG A 440 22.85 -18.90 -17.49
CA ARG A 440 23.85 -18.29 -18.37
C ARG A 440 23.23 -17.15 -19.17
N PHE A 441 24.06 -16.18 -19.56
CA PHE A 441 23.68 -15.09 -20.45
C PHE A 441 24.39 -15.26 -21.81
N SER A 442 23.65 -15.13 -22.91
CA SER A 442 24.21 -15.14 -24.27
C SER A 442 24.37 -13.71 -24.76
N GLU A 443 25.62 -13.27 -24.97
CA GLU A 443 25.91 -11.91 -25.45
C GLU A 443 25.45 -11.68 -26.89
N SER A 444 25.53 -12.70 -27.76
CA SER A 444 25.07 -12.63 -29.14
C SER A 444 23.55 -12.56 -29.30
N GLY A 445 22.79 -13.08 -28.31
CA GLY A 445 21.33 -13.11 -28.35
C GLY A 445 20.63 -12.21 -27.33
N GLY A 446 21.37 -11.55 -26.44
CA GLY A 446 20.85 -10.68 -25.39
C GLY A 446 19.92 -11.38 -24.37
N LYS A 447 19.95 -12.71 -24.28
CA LYS A 447 18.97 -13.52 -23.54
C LYS A 447 19.64 -14.42 -22.50
N TYR A 448 18.93 -14.63 -21.38
CA TYR A 448 19.30 -15.64 -20.39
C TYR A 448 18.82 -17.02 -20.84
N TYR A 449 19.55 -18.06 -20.44
CA TYR A 449 19.15 -19.45 -20.64
C TYR A 449 19.55 -20.31 -19.45
N ILE A 450 18.71 -21.31 -19.19
CA ILE A 450 18.92 -22.38 -18.21
C ILE A 450 19.48 -23.60 -18.91
N THR A 451 20.44 -24.28 -18.30
CA THR A 451 21.00 -25.54 -18.79
C THR A 451 21.48 -26.41 -17.63
N ARG A 452 21.84 -27.67 -17.87
CA ARG A 452 22.30 -28.62 -16.84
C ARG A 452 21.26 -28.81 -15.74
N GLY A 453 20.07 -29.31 -16.12
CA GLY A 453 19.01 -29.64 -15.16
C GLY A 453 17.59 -29.31 -15.63
N TRP A 454 17.42 -28.66 -16.80
CA TRP A 454 16.10 -28.39 -17.38
C TRP A 454 15.36 -29.67 -17.76
N ARG A 455 16.03 -30.60 -18.46
CA ARG A 455 15.47 -31.90 -18.83
C ARG A 455 15.05 -32.71 -17.61
N LYS A 456 15.87 -32.68 -16.55
CA LYS A 456 15.56 -33.39 -15.30
C LYS A 456 14.33 -32.77 -14.62
N PHE A 457 14.26 -31.44 -14.56
CA PHE A 457 13.07 -30.73 -14.11
C PHE A 457 11.82 -31.17 -14.90
N CYS A 458 11.88 -31.19 -16.25
CA CYS A 458 10.74 -31.62 -17.06
C CYS A 458 10.36 -33.10 -16.85
N LEU A 459 11.34 -33.99 -16.74
CA LEU A 459 11.10 -35.42 -16.50
C LEU A 459 10.43 -35.66 -15.14
N ASP A 460 10.95 -35.04 -14.08
CA ASP A 460 10.45 -35.24 -12.72
C ASP A 460 9.04 -34.60 -12.54
N ASN A 461 8.72 -33.55 -13.31
CA ASN A 461 7.41 -32.90 -13.33
C ASN A 461 6.44 -33.47 -14.40
N ARG A 462 6.85 -34.52 -15.15
CA ARG A 462 6.06 -35.14 -16.23
C ARG A 462 5.58 -34.16 -17.30
N CYS A 463 6.42 -33.21 -17.70
CA CYS A 463 6.05 -32.21 -18.69
C CYS A 463 5.95 -32.81 -20.10
N GLU A 464 4.96 -32.37 -20.87
CA GLU A 464 4.76 -32.71 -22.28
C GLU A 464 5.25 -31.58 -23.20
N ILE A 465 5.50 -31.89 -24.48
CA ILE A 465 5.86 -30.88 -25.47
C ILE A 465 4.64 -29.95 -25.66
N GLY A 466 4.87 -28.64 -25.54
CA GLY A 466 3.83 -27.61 -25.55
C GLY A 466 3.43 -27.11 -24.16
N ASP A 467 3.93 -27.73 -23.08
CA ASP A 467 3.68 -27.21 -21.72
C ASP A 467 4.31 -25.83 -21.52
N LEU A 468 3.54 -24.94 -20.88
CA LEU A 468 3.91 -23.56 -20.66
C LEU A 468 4.15 -23.29 -19.17
N PHE A 469 5.24 -22.61 -18.88
CA PHE A 469 5.64 -22.21 -17.53
C PHE A 469 5.83 -20.70 -17.45
N ALA A 470 5.36 -20.15 -16.34
CA ALA A 470 5.70 -18.81 -15.89
C ALA A 470 6.55 -18.95 -14.62
N PHE A 471 7.75 -18.37 -14.63
CA PHE A 471 8.70 -18.40 -13.53
C PHE A 471 8.85 -17.03 -12.89
N ASN A 472 8.60 -16.94 -11.59
CA ASN A 472 8.88 -15.75 -10.80
C ASN A 472 10.25 -15.84 -10.15
N VAL A 473 11.07 -14.79 -10.29
CA VAL A 473 12.30 -14.68 -9.51
C VAL A 473 11.98 -14.20 -8.10
N VAL A 474 12.41 -14.97 -7.10
CA VAL A 474 12.27 -14.66 -5.66
C VAL A 474 13.67 -14.38 -5.09
N GLY A 475 13.82 -13.25 -4.39
CA GLY A 475 15.08 -12.80 -3.80
C GLY A 475 15.76 -11.65 -4.56
N ASP A 476 16.99 -11.31 -4.17
CA ASP A 476 17.70 -10.11 -4.65
C ASP A 476 18.38 -10.27 -6.03
N GLY A 477 18.33 -11.48 -6.60
CA GLY A 477 18.86 -11.80 -7.93
C GLY A 477 20.38 -11.79 -8.07
N LYS A 478 21.15 -11.75 -6.95
CA LYS A 478 22.60 -11.50 -6.96
C LYS A 478 23.50 -12.70 -6.70
N THR A 479 23.13 -13.61 -5.79
CA THR A 479 24.00 -14.74 -5.38
C THR A 479 23.55 -16.08 -5.97
N THR A 480 22.28 -16.46 -5.80
CA THR A 480 21.62 -17.59 -6.47
C THR A 480 20.12 -17.32 -6.58
N PRO A 481 19.60 -16.86 -7.74
CA PRO A 481 18.17 -16.56 -7.88
C PRO A 481 17.32 -17.83 -7.73
N LEU A 482 16.19 -17.72 -7.05
CA LEU A 482 15.14 -18.74 -6.98
C LEU A 482 14.09 -18.44 -8.05
N MET A 483 13.76 -19.40 -8.90
CA MET A 483 12.75 -19.30 -9.94
C MET A 483 11.59 -20.24 -9.65
N CYS A 484 10.50 -19.68 -9.14
CA CYS A 484 9.31 -20.45 -8.73
C CYS A 484 8.28 -20.50 -9.86
N VAL A 485 7.78 -21.69 -10.18
CA VAL A 485 6.64 -21.87 -11.09
C VAL A 485 5.40 -21.20 -10.49
N CYS A 486 4.79 -20.28 -11.24
CA CYS A 486 3.58 -19.60 -10.82
C CYS A 486 2.41 -20.60 -10.65
N PRO A 487 1.65 -20.54 -9.55
CA PRO A 487 0.36 -21.22 -9.48
C PRO A 487 -0.58 -20.58 -10.52
N GLU A 488 -1.27 -21.41 -11.30
CA GLU A 488 -2.12 -21.02 -12.43
C GLU A 488 -3.02 -19.81 -12.08
N ARG A 489 -2.71 -18.64 -12.65
CA ARG A 489 -3.60 -17.48 -12.68
C ARG A 489 -4.18 -17.34 -14.09
N LYS A 490 -5.46 -16.99 -14.20
CA LYS A 490 -6.11 -16.63 -15.48
C LYS A 490 -5.33 -15.55 -16.25
N GLU A 491 -4.70 -14.63 -15.52
CA GLU A 491 -3.83 -13.56 -16.07
C GLU A 491 -2.62 -14.11 -16.84
N CYS A 492 -1.99 -15.21 -16.37
CA CYS A 492 -0.84 -15.81 -17.04
C CYS A 492 -1.24 -16.47 -18.37
N SER A 493 -2.44 -17.08 -18.44
CA SER A 493 -2.96 -17.68 -19.68
C SER A 493 -3.31 -16.64 -20.74
N GLU A 494 -3.72 -15.43 -20.35
CA GLU A 494 -4.01 -14.33 -21.28
C GLU A 494 -2.76 -13.65 -21.83
N ILE A 495 -1.70 -13.54 -21.02
CA ILE A 495 -0.39 -13.03 -21.48
C ILE A 495 0.25 -14.04 -22.44
N LEU A 496 0.16 -15.34 -22.13
CA LEU A 496 0.63 -16.42 -22.98
C LEU A 496 -0.14 -16.52 -24.30
N SER A 497 -1.48 -16.37 -24.30
CA SER A 497 -2.28 -16.39 -25.53
C SER A 497 -1.98 -15.20 -26.44
N LYS A 498 -1.80 -14.00 -25.87
CA LYS A 498 -1.33 -12.82 -26.62
C LYS A 498 0.07 -13.01 -27.20
N TYR A 499 0.99 -13.65 -26.49
CA TYR A 499 2.34 -13.91 -27.01
C TYR A 499 2.34 -14.95 -28.15
N LEU A 500 1.64 -16.08 -27.96
CA LEU A 500 1.52 -17.12 -29.00
C LEU A 500 0.82 -16.61 -30.26
N SER A 501 -0.13 -15.67 -30.13
CA SER A 501 -0.75 -14.99 -31.27
C SER A 501 0.22 -14.08 -32.04
N ARG A 502 1.26 -13.55 -31.38
CA ARG A 502 2.30 -12.72 -32.00
C ARG A 502 3.38 -13.56 -32.69
N THR A 503 3.76 -14.71 -32.15
CA THR A 503 4.77 -15.59 -32.76
C THR A 503 4.21 -16.49 -33.86
N SER A 504 2.91 -16.85 -33.83
CA SER A 504 2.25 -17.57 -34.92
C SER A 504 1.97 -16.70 -36.16
N GLY A 505 1.95 -15.37 -36.01
CA GLY A 505 1.72 -14.40 -37.10
C GLY A 505 2.89 -14.19 -38.06
N GLU A 506 4.11 -14.65 -37.74
CA GLU A 506 5.28 -14.50 -38.61
C GLU A 506 5.51 -15.68 -39.58
N SER A 507 4.55 -16.62 -39.69
CA SER A 507 4.67 -17.79 -40.59
C SER A 507 3.61 -17.86 -41.71
N SER A 508 3.09 -16.72 -42.18
CA SER A 508 2.17 -16.69 -43.34
C SER A 508 2.42 -15.58 -44.37
N LEU A 509 3.69 -15.26 -44.65
CA LEU A 509 4.06 -14.52 -45.87
C LEU A 509 5.17 -15.27 -46.61
N GLY A 510 4.76 -16.11 -47.56
CA GLY A 510 5.66 -16.75 -48.50
C GLY A 510 5.05 -17.95 -49.23
N GLY A 511 4.22 -17.70 -50.25
CA GLY A 511 3.84 -18.74 -51.21
C GLY A 511 2.63 -18.40 -52.09
N HIS A 512 2.91 -18.05 -53.35
CA HIS A 512 1.99 -17.88 -54.50
C HIS A 512 1.24 -16.53 -54.55
N SER A 513 1.51 -15.64 -55.51
CA SER A 513 1.80 -15.84 -56.94
C SER A 513 2.95 -14.96 -57.41
#